data_AF-A0A7Y5CMX9-F1
#
_entry.id   AF-A0A7Y5CMX9-F1
#
_cell.length_a   1.000
_cell.length_b   1.000
_cell.length_c   1.000
_cell.angle_alpha   90.00
_cell.angle_beta   90.00
_cell.angle_gamma   90.00
#
_symmetry.space_group_name_H-M   'P 1'
#
loop_
_entity.id
_entity.type
_entity.pdbx_description
1 polymer ?
#
loop_
_entity_poly.entity_id
_entity_poly.type
_entity_poly.pdbx_seq_one_letter_code
_entity_poly.pdbx_strand_id
1 'polypeptide(L)'
;MFHTLQRIRYRDGEIDLRRRNHFTHADWVPNNAWLLHDVTAVVGGKHCREMTKTIDRRKLLRFLGVPDSELVEIPPPETMTIKYIPEQHLLAIQDSLRTGDMFSIIQRSPGIFSAHMGFIIRKDNGELVARHASSRPRNRQVVDESFAAMVQQLKANRKRVGMAFLRVNSGFQFVNPPAPAVQKDAGQP
;
A
#
# COMPACT_ATOMS: atom_id res chain seq x y z
N MET A 1 -11.14 -1.65 -20.00
CA MET A 1 -11.33 -1.80 -18.53
C MET A 1 -10.45 -2.89 -17.91
N PHE A 2 -10.24 -4.05 -18.56
CA PHE A 2 -9.36 -5.13 -18.06
C PHE A 2 -7.87 -4.71 -17.94
N HIS A 3 -7.34 -4.01 -18.94
CA HIS A 3 -5.93 -3.58 -18.97
C HIS A 3 -5.51 -2.67 -17.81
N THR A 4 -6.40 -1.80 -17.32
CA THR A 4 -6.09 -0.92 -16.19
C THR A 4 -5.89 -1.71 -14.91
N LEU A 5 -6.81 -2.62 -14.59
CA LEU A 5 -6.68 -3.46 -13.39
C LEU A 5 -5.47 -4.39 -13.48
N GLN A 6 -5.20 -4.92 -14.66
CA GLN A 6 -4.02 -5.73 -14.93
C GLN A 6 -2.73 -4.93 -14.67
N ARG A 7 -2.61 -3.71 -15.20
CA ARG A 7 -1.45 -2.83 -14.93
C ARG A 7 -1.33 -2.44 -13.46
N ILE A 8 -2.45 -2.24 -12.76
CA ILE A 8 -2.42 -1.95 -11.32
C ILE A 8 -1.90 -3.15 -10.52
N ARG A 9 -2.29 -4.37 -10.92
CA ARG A 9 -2.00 -5.61 -10.18
C ARG A 9 -0.64 -6.22 -10.49
N TYR A 10 -0.13 -6.02 -11.70
CA TYR A 10 1.09 -6.64 -12.18
C TYR A 10 2.03 -5.57 -12.72
N ARG A 11 3.32 -5.66 -12.36
CA ARG A 11 4.37 -4.83 -12.94
C ARG A 11 4.29 -4.92 -14.46
N ASP A 12 4.25 -3.76 -15.10
CA ASP A 12 4.08 -3.58 -16.55
C ASP A 12 2.82 -4.22 -17.16
N GLY A 13 1.87 -4.62 -16.32
CA GLY A 13 0.67 -5.33 -16.74
C GLY A 13 0.91 -6.78 -17.16
N GLU A 14 2.05 -7.39 -16.86
CA GLU A 14 2.32 -8.76 -17.27
C GLU A 14 1.77 -9.77 -16.25
N ILE A 15 0.82 -10.61 -16.68
CA ILE A 15 0.19 -11.60 -15.78
C ILE A 15 1.18 -12.73 -15.50
N ASP A 16 1.89 -12.59 -14.39
CA ASP A 16 2.83 -13.57 -13.84
C ASP A 16 2.82 -13.44 -12.31
N LEU A 17 2.89 -14.55 -11.58
CA LEU A 17 2.93 -14.54 -10.12
C LEU A 17 4.15 -13.76 -9.58
N ARG A 18 5.28 -13.81 -10.29
CA ARG A 18 6.53 -13.11 -9.98
C ARG A 18 6.45 -11.61 -10.25
N ARG A 19 5.58 -11.20 -11.19
CA ARG A 19 5.35 -9.79 -11.55
C ARG A 19 4.16 -9.17 -10.81
N ARG A 20 3.37 -9.96 -10.07
CA ARG A 20 2.28 -9.41 -9.26
C ARG A 20 2.83 -8.50 -8.16
N ASN A 21 2.19 -7.36 -7.98
CA ASN A 21 2.51 -6.41 -6.92
C ASN A 21 2.05 -6.96 -5.56
N HIS A 22 2.93 -7.70 -4.86
CA HIS A 22 2.58 -8.37 -3.60
C HIS A 22 2.79 -7.46 -2.39
N PHE A 23 3.91 -6.74 -2.36
CA PHE A 23 4.25 -5.84 -1.26
C PHE A 23 3.73 -4.44 -1.59
N THR A 24 2.79 -3.91 -0.79
CA THR A 24 2.19 -2.58 -1.03
C THR A 24 3.26 -1.50 -1.26
N HIS A 25 4.23 -1.39 -0.36
CA HIS A 25 5.23 -0.32 -0.39
C HIS A 25 6.44 -0.62 -1.26
N ALA A 26 6.78 -1.91 -1.44
CA ALA A 26 7.97 -2.32 -2.17
C ALA A 26 7.70 -2.62 -3.66
N ASP A 27 6.45 -2.94 -4.01
CA ASP A 27 6.05 -3.28 -5.39
C ASP A 27 4.92 -2.38 -5.87
N TRP A 28 3.79 -2.37 -5.14
CA TRP A 28 2.56 -1.78 -5.66
C TRP A 28 2.64 -0.26 -5.82
N VAL A 29 3.13 0.46 -4.81
CA VAL A 29 3.32 1.91 -4.85
C VAL A 29 4.31 2.33 -5.95
N PRO A 30 5.56 1.82 -6.01
CA PRO A 30 6.51 2.24 -7.05
C PRO A 30 6.01 1.88 -8.47
N ASN A 31 5.45 0.68 -8.68
CA ASN A 31 4.93 0.28 -10.00
C ASN A 31 3.64 1.04 -10.40
N ASN A 32 3.00 1.72 -9.45
CA ASN A 32 1.81 2.55 -9.69
C ASN A 32 2.08 4.05 -9.45
N ALA A 33 3.34 4.51 -9.50
CA ALA A 33 3.66 5.92 -9.38
C ALA A 33 3.00 6.81 -10.46
N TRP A 34 2.65 6.22 -11.60
CA TRP A 34 1.86 6.86 -12.67
C TRP A 34 0.41 7.17 -12.25
N LEU A 35 -0.12 6.45 -11.27
CA LEU A 35 -1.50 6.57 -10.78
C LEU A 35 -1.58 7.30 -9.44
N LEU A 36 -0.67 7.03 -8.52
CA LEU A 36 -0.73 7.49 -7.14
C LEU A 36 0.66 7.79 -6.58
N HIS A 37 0.69 8.52 -5.48
CA HIS A 37 1.91 8.83 -4.75
C HIS A 37 1.71 8.71 -3.24
N ASP A 38 2.81 8.58 -2.51
CA ASP A 38 2.83 8.60 -1.05
C ASP A 38 2.65 10.04 -0.55
N VAL A 39 1.61 10.26 0.27
CA VAL A 39 1.31 11.56 0.92
C VAL A 39 1.53 11.53 2.42
N THR A 40 2.13 10.47 2.96
CA THR A 40 2.34 10.27 4.39
C THR A 40 3.10 11.45 5.01
N ALA A 41 4.16 11.91 4.36
CA ALA A 41 4.93 13.08 4.82
C ALA A 41 4.10 14.37 4.79
N VAL A 42 3.24 14.53 3.77
CA VAL A 42 2.39 15.71 3.58
C VAL A 42 1.32 15.79 4.66
N VAL A 43 0.64 14.67 4.95
CA VAL A 43 -0.44 14.65 5.95
C VAL A 43 0.08 14.48 7.37
N GLY A 44 1.24 13.86 7.55
CA GLY A 44 1.83 13.56 8.85
C GLY A 44 2.74 14.66 9.41
N GLY A 45 3.44 15.39 8.54
CA GLY A 45 4.40 16.43 8.93
C GLY A 45 5.35 15.95 10.05
N LYS A 46 5.38 16.70 11.16
CA LYS A 46 6.22 16.39 12.34
C LYS A 46 5.90 15.05 13.03
N HIS A 47 4.74 14.46 12.76
CA HIS A 47 4.33 13.19 13.34
C HIS A 47 4.88 11.97 12.59
N CYS A 48 5.47 12.16 11.41
CA CYS A 48 6.06 11.05 10.66
C CYS A 48 7.24 10.43 11.40
N ARG A 49 7.33 9.11 11.32
CA ARG A 49 8.49 8.31 11.71
C ARG A 49 8.89 7.43 10.55
N GLU A 50 10.12 6.95 10.61
CA GLU A 50 10.67 6.06 9.59
C GLU A 50 10.71 4.63 10.11
N MET A 51 10.53 3.68 9.20
CA MET A 51 10.65 2.26 9.49
C MET A 51 11.44 1.60 8.36
N THR A 52 12.50 0.91 8.73
CA THR A 52 13.34 0.15 7.80
C THR A 52 13.05 -1.33 7.91
N LYS A 53 12.90 -2.01 6.76
CA LYS A 53 12.77 -3.48 6.69
C LYS A 53 13.50 -4.00 5.47
N THR A 54 13.92 -5.26 5.58
CA THR A 54 14.40 -6.06 4.45
C THR A 54 13.23 -6.83 3.85
N ILE A 55 12.98 -6.65 2.56
CA ILE A 55 11.93 -7.32 1.78
C ILE A 55 12.56 -8.48 1.01
N ASP A 56 12.08 -9.69 1.26
CA ASP A 56 12.54 -10.91 0.60
C ASP A 56 11.45 -11.47 -0.32
N ARG A 57 11.50 -11.09 -1.60
CA ARG A 57 10.54 -11.54 -2.61
C ARG A 57 10.71 -13.02 -2.94
N ARG A 58 11.95 -13.53 -2.95
CA ARG A 58 12.24 -14.94 -3.21
C ARG A 58 11.58 -15.81 -2.14
N LYS A 59 11.70 -15.44 -0.87
CA LYS A 59 11.04 -16.14 0.25
C LYS A 59 9.52 -16.16 0.11
N LEU A 60 8.90 -15.03 -0.26
CA LEU A 60 7.45 -15.00 -0.52
C LEU A 60 7.07 -15.90 -1.69
N LEU A 61 7.75 -15.79 -2.83
CA LEU A 61 7.42 -16.55 -4.03
C LEU A 61 7.60 -18.06 -3.80
N ARG A 62 8.64 -18.46 -3.07
CA ARG A 62 8.85 -19.85 -2.65
C ARG A 62 7.71 -20.34 -1.76
N PHE A 63 7.25 -19.52 -0.81
CA PHE A 63 6.07 -19.84 0.01
C PHE A 63 4.78 -19.98 -0.83
N LEU A 64 4.68 -19.26 -1.94
CA LEU A 64 3.56 -19.35 -2.89
C LEU A 64 3.72 -20.49 -3.92
N GLY A 65 4.79 -21.29 -3.83
CA GLY A 65 5.00 -22.47 -4.67
C GLY A 65 5.82 -22.24 -5.95
N VAL A 66 6.47 -21.08 -6.11
CA VAL A 66 7.38 -20.85 -7.23
C VAL A 66 8.68 -21.63 -7.00
N PRO A 67 9.12 -22.48 -7.95
CA PRO A 67 10.35 -23.27 -7.80
C PRO A 67 11.60 -22.38 -7.85
N ASP A 68 12.67 -22.80 -7.18
CA ASP A 68 13.93 -22.02 -7.13
C ASP A 68 14.52 -21.75 -8.52
N SER A 69 14.30 -22.64 -9.50
CA SER A 69 14.70 -22.45 -10.90
C SER A 69 14.08 -21.22 -11.56
N GLU A 70 12.93 -20.75 -11.07
CA GLU A 70 12.21 -19.57 -11.58
C GLU A 70 12.48 -18.30 -10.76
N LEU A 71 13.30 -18.39 -9.70
CA LEU A 71 13.64 -17.28 -8.81
C LEU A 71 14.97 -16.61 -9.13
N VAL A 72 15.69 -17.10 -10.15
CA VAL A 72 17.02 -16.61 -10.56
C VAL A 72 16.97 -15.10 -10.88
N GLU A 73 15.94 -14.68 -11.63
CA GLU A 73 15.72 -13.28 -12.03
C GLU A 73 15.09 -12.40 -10.93
N ILE A 74 14.72 -12.98 -9.78
CA ILE A 74 14.15 -12.21 -8.69
C ILE A 74 15.30 -11.59 -7.89
N PRO A 75 15.29 -10.28 -7.60
CA PRO A 75 16.35 -9.64 -6.82
C PRO A 75 16.60 -10.32 -5.45
N PRO A 76 17.83 -10.24 -4.91
CA PRO A 76 18.09 -10.64 -3.53
C PRO A 76 17.28 -9.77 -2.54
N PRO A 77 17.26 -10.12 -1.24
CA PRO A 77 16.53 -9.31 -0.26
C PRO A 77 16.98 -7.84 -0.25
N GLU A 78 16.03 -6.92 -0.36
CA GLU A 78 16.29 -5.49 -0.46
C GLU A 78 15.89 -4.77 0.82
N THR A 79 16.77 -3.92 1.35
CA THR A 79 16.44 -3.09 2.52
C THR A 79 15.88 -1.75 2.06
N MET A 80 14.75 -1.37 2.61
CA MET A 80 14.11 -0.09 2.31
C MET A 80 13.52 0.56 3.57
N THR A 81 13.38 1.88 3.50
CA THR A 81 12.76 2.69 4.55
C THR A 81 11.50 3.34 4.01
N ILE A 82 10.41 3.29 4.80
CA ILE A 82 9.19 4.05 4.53
C ILE A 82 8.92 5.03 5.65
N LYS A 83 8.12 6.06 5.34
CA LYS A 83 7.51 6.92 6.36
C LYS A 83 6.15 6.36 6.76
N TYR A 84 5.80 6.52 8.03
CA TYR A 84 4.49 6.21 8.56
C TYR A 84 4.15 7.18 9.70
N ILE A 85 2.88 7.25 10.06
CA ILE A 85 2.39 8.04 11.19
C ILE A 85 2.04 7.06 12.31
N PRO A 86 2.72 7.11 13.47
CA PRO A 86 2.42 6.26 14.61
C PRO A 86 0.98 6.42 15.08
N GLU A 87 0.41 5.32 15.57
CA GLU A 87 -0.99 5.24 16.03
C GLU A 87 -1.44 6.33 17.01
N GLN A 88 -0.55 6.80 17.88
CA GLN A 88 -0.85 7.87 18.84
C GLN A 88 -1.12 9.22 18.16
N HIS A 89 -0.63 9.43 16.94
CA HIS A 89 -0.72 10.70 16.21
C HIS A 89 -1.76 10.69 15.08
N LEU A 90 -2.39 9.54 14.79
CA LEU A 90 -3.35 9.44 13.67
C LEU A 90 -4.55 10.39 13.83
N LEU A 91 -5.08 10.56 15.04
CA LEU A 91 -6.19 11.50 15.27
C LEU A 91 -5.77 12.97 15.09
N ALA A 92 -4.49 13.29 15.36
CA ALA A 92 -3.99 14.66 15.24
C ALA A 92 -3.87 15.13 13.78
N ILE A 93 -3.92 14.20 12.81
CA ILE A 93 -3.77 14.50 11.37
C ILE A 93 -5.09 14.37 10.60
N GLN A 94 -6.21 14.07 11.28
CA GLN A 94 -7.49 13.78 10.64
C GLN A 94 -8.01 14.90 9.72
N ASP A 95 -7.67 16.16 10.02
CA ASP A 95 -8.06 17.32 9.22
C ASP A 95 -7.22 17.48 7.95
N SER A 96 -6.04 16.86 7.91
CA SER A 96 -5.19 16.78 6.71
C SER A 96 -5.63 15.68 5.75
N LEU A 97 -6.46 14.73 6.22
CA LEU A 97 -6.98 13.64 5.42
C LEU A 97 -8.20 14.06 4.59
N ARG A 98 -8.29 13.52 3.39
CA ARG A 98 -9.31 13.87 2.39
C ARG A 98 -10.00 12.62 1.87
N THR A 99 -11.22 12.78 1.37
CA THR A 99 -11.93 11.70 0.66
C THR A 99 -11.08 11.20 -0.49
N GLY A 100 -10.92 9.88 -0.58
CA GLY A 100 -10.12 9.22 -1.62
C GLY A 100 -8.68 8.94 -1.22
N ASP A 101 -8.18 9.47 -0.10
CA ASP A 101 -6.90 9.03 0.47
C ASP A 101 -6.97 7.54 0.77
N MET A 102 -5.94 6.80 0.39
CA MET A 102 -5.80 5.40 0.76
C MET A 102 -4.96 5.32 2.01
N PHE A 103 -5.33 4.47 2.96
CA PHE A 103 -4.47 4.14 4.10
C PHE A 103 -3.91 2.73 3.95
N SER A 104 -2.70 2.53 4.46
CA SER A 104 -2.06 1.24 4.67
C SER A 104 -1.73 1.12 6.16
N ILE A 105 -2.26 0.09 6.82
CA ILE A 105 -1.89 -0.22 8.22
C ILE A 105 -0.49 -0.79 8.24
N ILE A 106 0.41 -0.12 8.95
CA ILE A 106 1.80 -0.56 9.10
C ILE A 106 1.91 -1.53 10.28
N GLN A 107 2.56 -2.68 10.03
CA GLN A 107 2.81 -3.71 11.04
C GLN A 107 4.25 -3.71 11.55
N ARG A 108 4.46 -4.31 12.71
CA ARG A 108 5.75 -4.43 13.40
C ARG A 108 6.64 -5.55 12.83
N SER A 109 6.04 -6.64 12.35
CA SER A 109 6.75 -7.83 11.87
C SER A 109 7.81 -7.53 10.81
N PRO A 110 8.95 -8.24 10.78
CA PRO A 110 9.95 -8.08 9.72
C PRO A 110 9.37 -8.49 8.35
N GLY A 111 10.03 -8.09 7.26
CA GLY A 111 9.71 -8.56 5.91
C GLY A 111 8.55 -7.86 5.18
N ILE A 112 7.56 -7.32 5.91
CA ILE A 112 6.37 -6.72 5.29
C ILE A 112 5.92 -5.46 6.06
N PHE A 113 5.66 -4.37 5.34
CA PHE A 113 5.16 -3.12 5.93
C PHE A 113 3.65 -3.11 6.13
N SER A 114 2.88 -3.37 5.07
CA SER A 114 1.43 -3.24 5.05
C SER A 114 0.77 -4.52 5.53
N ALA A 115 -0.16 -4.44 6.48
CA ALA A 115 -0.99 -5.56 6.93
C ALA A 115 -2.43 -5.48 6.42
N HIS A 116 -2.91 -4.29 6.09
CA HIS A 116 -4.28 -4.04 5.67
C HIS A 116 -4.36 -2.70 4.96
N MET A 117 -5.39 -2.50 4.14
CA MET A 117 -5.60 -1.26 3.40
C MET A 117 -7.08 -0.89 3.33
N GLY A 118 -7.34 0.37 2.99
CA GLY A 118 -8.67 0.89 2.70
C GLY A 118 -8.62 2.34 2.25
N PHE A 119 -9.77 3.00 2.27
CA PHE A 119 -9.95 4.38 1.85
C PHE A 119 -10.45 5.24 3.00
N ILE A 120 -10.01 6.49 3.04
CA ILE A 120 -10.59 7.54 3.85
C ILE A 120 -11.74 8.17 3.08
N ILE A 121 -12.87 8.36 3.76
CA ILE A 121 -14.05 9.02 3.23
C ILE A 121 -14.52 10.04 4.26
N ARG A 122 -14.61 11.29 3.86
CA ARG A 122 -15.33 12.33 4.60
C ARG A 122 -16.78 12.34 4.10
N LYS A 123 -17.71 12.02 5.00
CA LYS A 123 -19.15 12.01 4.76
C LYS A 123 -19.70 13.44 4.71
N ASP A 124 -20.90 13.61 4.18
CA ASP A 124 -21.55 14.93 4.03
C ASP A 124 -21.81 15.60 5.39
N ASN A 125 -22.00 14.81 6.45
CA ASN A 125 -22.13 15.28 7.84
C ASN A 125 -20.77 15.66 8.48
N GLY A 126 -19.67 15.61 7.73
CA GLY A 126 -18.31 15.91 8.20
C GLY A 126 -17.56 14.73 8.83
N GLU A 127 -18.24 13.60 9.09
CA GLU A 127 -17.63 12.43 9.72
C GLU A 127 -16.53 11.83 8.83
N LEU A 128 -15.38 11.55 9.44
CA LEU A 128 -14.28 10.83 8.78
C LEU A 128 -14.40 9.34 9.06
N VAL A 129 -14.58 8.55 8.01
CA VAL A 129 -14.64 7.08 8.08
C VAL A 129 -13.53 6.44 7.29
N ALA A 130 -13.14 5.23 7.72
CA ALA A 130 -12.29 4.33 6.97
C ALA A 130 -13.16 3.23 6.34
N ARG A 131 -13.22 3.22 5.00
CA ARG A 131 -13.88 2.17 4.22
C ARG A 131 -12.89 1.07 3.88
N HIS A 132 -13.17 -0.17 4.32
CA HIS A 132 -12.31 -1.30 4.00
C HIS A 132 -13.05 -2.64 3.99
N ALA A 133 -12.49 -3.62 3.26
CA ALA A 133 -12.96 -5.01 3.34
C ALA A 133 -12.55 -5.60 4.70
N SER A 134 -13.51 -6.02 5.52
CA SER A 134 -13.25 -6.58 6.83
C SER A 134 -13.43 -8.10 6.82
N SER A 135 -12.37 -8.84 7.17
CA SER A 135 -12.41 -10.30 7.34
C SER A 135 -12.89 -10.75 8.71
N ARG A 136 -13.21 -9.81 9.62
CA ARG A 136 -13.73 -10.15 10.96
C ARG A 136 -15.01 -10.97 10.82
N PRO A 137 -15.22 -12.02 11.66
CA PRO A 137 -16.39 -12.88 11.56
C PRO A 137 -17.73 -12.12 11.56
N ARG A 138 -17.82 -11.01 12.30
CA ARG A 138 -19.02 -10.16 12.39
C ARG A 138 -19.30 -9.30 11.14
N ASN A 139 -18.31 -9.12 10.26
CA ASN A 139 -18.44 -8.24 9.10
C ASN A 139 -18.44 -9.07 7.80
N ARG A 140 -17.29 -9.70 7.45
CA ARG A 140 -17.07 -10.42 6.18
C ARG A 140 -17.51 -9.66 4.92
N GLN A 141 -17.45 -8.33 4.97
CA GLN A 141 -17.90 -7.43 3.91
C GLN A 141 -17.14 -6.10 3.95
N VAL A 142 -17.41 -5.22 2.98
CA VAL A 142 -16.96 -3.83 3.03
C VAL A 142 -17.74 -3.10 4.12
N VAL A 143 -17.02 -2.43 5.01
CA VAL A 143 -17.61 -1.64 6.09
C VAL A 143 -17.05 -0.22 6.08
N ASP A 144 -17.85 0.71 6.59
CA ASP A 144 -17.40 2.02 7.01
C ASP A 144 -17.26 1.99 8.53
N GLU A 145 -16.04 2.17 9.03
CA GLU A 145 -15.76 2.32 10.46
C GLU A 145 -15.33 3.78 10.71
N SER A 146 -15.80 4.43 11.77
CA SER A 146 -15.31 5.78 12.09
C SER A 146 -13.79 5.75 12.24
N PHE A 147 -13.09 6.78 11.74
CA PHE A 147 -11.63 6.79 11.74
C PHE A 147 -11.09 6.67 13.18
N ALA A 148 -11.78 7.26 14.16
CA ALA A 148 -11.46 7.11 15.57
C ALA A 148 -11.57 5.66 16.07
N ALA A 149 -12.64 4.94 15.71
CA ALA A 149 -12.79 3.52 16.06
C ALA A 149 -11.66 2.68 15.42
N MET A 150 -11.31 2.97 14.16
CA MET A 150 -10.21 2.28 13.50
C MET A 150 -8.87 2.51 14.20
N VAL A 151 -8.58 3.75 14.62
CA VAL A 151 -7.37 4.08 15.39
C VAL A 151 -7.35 3.35 16.73
N GLN A 152 -8.48 3.28 17.45
CA GLN A 152 -8.55 2.53 18.71
C GLN A 152 -8.26 1.03 18.52
N GLN A 153 -8.83 0.43 17.48
CA GLN A 153 -8.57 -0.98 17.16
C GLN A 153 -7.13 -1.24 16.73
N LEU A 154 -6.50 -0.28 16.06
CA LEU A 154 -5.09 -0.35 15.71
C LEU A 154 -4.23 -0.33 16.99
N LYS A 155 -4.49 0.61 17.91
CA LYS A 155 -3.82 0.70 19.23
C LYS A 155 -3.97 -0.57 20.08
N ALA A 156 -5.13 -1.22 20.01
CA ALA A 156 -5.37 -2.47 20.74
C ALA A 156 -4.56 -3.67 20.19
N ASN A 157 -4.00 -3.56 18.98
CA ASN A 157 -3.25 -4.63 18.34
C ASN A 157 -1.75 -4.31 18.30
N ARG A 158 -0.98 -4.90 19.21
CA ARG A 158 0.48 -4.68 19.35
C ARG A 158 1.30 -5.04 18.11
N LYS A 159 0.74 -5.77 17.15
CA LYS A 159 1.40 -6.08 15.87
C LYS A 159 1.30 -4.94 14.85
N ARG A 160 0.45 -3.95 15.09
CA ARG A 160 0.27 -2.75 14.25
C ARG A 160 0.96 -1.57 14.95
N VAL A 161 1.47 -0.63 14.17
CA VAL A 161 2.28 0.49 14.70
C VAL A 161 1.80 1.87 14.22
N GLY A 162 0.93 1.92 13.22
CA GLY A 162 0.48 3.17 12.62
C GLY A 162 -0.04 2.99 11.20
N MET A 163 -0.12 4.08 10.44
CA MET A 163 -0.58 4.06 9.05
C MET A 163 0.34 4.87 8.14
N ALA A 164 0.41 4.48 6.87
CA ALA A 164 0.91 5.30 5.77
C ALA A 164 -0.27 5.68 4.85
N PHE A 165 -0.13 6.77 4.10
CA PHE A 165 -1.20 7.31 3.27
C PHE A 165 -0.75 7.52 1.83
N LEU A 166 -1.63 7.17 0.89
CA LEU A 166 -1.41 7.32 -0.55
C LEU A 166 -2.54 8.15 -1.15
N ARG A 167 -2.27 8.85 -2.25
CA ARG A 167 -3.26 9.66 -2.96
C ARG A 167 -3.13 9.49 -4.47
N VAL A 168 -4.27 9.36 -5.15
CA VAL A 168 -4.34 9.36 -6.62
C VAL A 168 -3.88 10.72 -7.16
N ASN A 169 -3.09 10.71 -8.22
CA ASN A 169 -2.60 11.91 -8.88
C ASN A 169 -3.79 12.76 -9.37
N SER A 170 -3.83 14.05 -9.03
CA SER A 170 -4.96 14.94 -9.33
C SER A 170 -5.27 15.10 -10.83
N GLY A 171 -4.27 14.91 -11.69
CA GLY A 171 -4.42 14.93 -13.15
C GLY A 171 -4.70 13.57 -13.79
N PHE A 172 -4.88 12.50 -13.00
CA PHE A 172 -5.09 11.16 -13.55
C PHE A 172 -6.45 11.05 -14.27
N GLN A 173 -6.41 10.76 -15.56
CA GLN A 173 -7.61 10.48 -16.36
C GLN A 173 -7.75 8.98 -16.60
N PHE A 174 -8.82 8.40 -16.06
CA PHE A 174 -9.09 6.96 -16.12
C PHE A 174 -9.22 6.40 -17.55
N VAL A 175 -9.61 7.25 -18.51
CA VAL A 175 -9.83 6.87 -19.91
C VAL A 175 -8.55 6.55 -20.68
N ASN A 176 -7.39 7.11 -20.27
CA ASN A 176 -6.11 6.92 -20.96
C ASN A 176 -4.99 6.66 -19.94
N PRO A 177 -4.91 5.47 -19.32
CA PRO A 177 -3.75 5.14 -18.51
C PRO A 177 -2.51 5.16 -19.42
N PRO A 178 -1.38 5.75 -18.99
CA PRO A 178 -0.17 5.80 -19.80
C PRO A 178 0.27 4.37 -20.19
N ALA A 179 1.00 4.17 -21.28
CA ALA A 179 1.58 2.85 -21.54
C ALA A 179 2.55 2.47 -20.40
N PRO A 180 2.79 1.17 -20.12
CA PRO A 180 3.93 0.76 -19.30
C PRO A 180 5.20 1.44 -19.80
N ALA A 181 6.04 1.91 -18.88
CA ALA A 181 7.33 2.44 -19.30
C ALA A 181 8.14 1.28 -19.88
N VAL A 182 8.55 1.37 -21.14
CA VAL A 182 9.50 0.41 -21.70
C VAL A 182 10.81 0.64 -20.95
N GLN A 183 11.14 -0.25 -20.01
CA GLN A 183 12.50 -0.29 -19.49
C GLN A 183 13.38 -0.74 -20.65
N LYS A 184 14.26 0.15 -21.12
CA LYS A 184 15.41 -0.29 -21.89
C LYS A 184 16.20 -1.16 -20.94
N ASP A 185 16.26 -2.46 -21.20
CA ASP A 185 17.19 -3.34 -20.52
C ASP A 185 18.58 -2.71 -20.64
N ALA A 186 19.09 -2.22 -19.52
CA ALA A 186 20.49 -1.83 -19.41
C ALA A 186 21.30 -3.13 -19.39
N GLY A 187 21.53 -3.70 -20.57
CA GLY A 187 22.34 -4.92 -20.70
C GLY A 187 21.93 -5.81 -21.86
N GLN A 188 22.29 -5.39 -23.08
CA GLN A 188 22.82 -6.34 -24.05
C GLN A 188 24.16 -5.77 -24.56
N PRO A 189 25.20 -6.61 -24.73
CA PRO A 189 26.55 -6.17 -25.08
C PRO A 189 26.61 -5.42 -26.42
#